data_AF-A0A960YSE0-F1
#
_entry.id   AF-A0A960YSE0-F1
#
_cell.length_a   1.000
_cell.length_b   1.000
_cell.length_c   1.000
_cell.angle_alpha   90.00
_cell.angle_beta   90.00
_cell.angle_gamma   90.00
#
_symmetry.space_group_name_H-M   'P 1'
#
loop_
_entity.id
_entity.type
_entity.pdbx_description
1 polymer ?
#
loop_
_entity_poly.entity_id
_entity_poly.type
_entity_poly.pdbx_seq_one_letter_code
_entity_poly.pdbx_strand_id
1 'polypeptide(L)'
;MIAQLEAMQGAKAVDTLQASAVAFFQFYSTNHAYFDLLVTKRAELVRESGVDIVQDFEEAGRGAVGPIAKAYSAGIESGDFRRRDPEKMAFVLRAVAIGMAVGFREGNLKFPDDVALLTDLVLNGIIQS
;
A
#
# COMPACT_ATOMS: atom_id res chain seq x y z
N MET A 1 -16.85 -13.44 -13.90
CA MET A 1 -15.39 -13.42 -13.66
C MET A 1 -14.63 -12.66 -14.74
N ILE A 2 -14.92 -12.87 -16.04
CA ILE A 2 -14.28 -12.12 -17.14
C ILE A 2 -14.65 -10.62 -17.12
N ALA A 3 -15.91 -10.27 -16.87
CA ALA A 3 -16.36 -8.87 -16.82
C ALA A 3 -15.75 -8.02 -15.67
N GLN A 4 -15.29 -8.64 -14.57
CA GLN A 4 -14.59 -7.93 -13.48
C GLN A 4 -13.13 -7.66 -13.82
N LEU A 5 -12.50 -8.50 -14.66
CA LEU A 5 -11.14 -8.31 -15.17
C LEU A 5 -11.09 -7.19 -16.24
N GLU A 6 -12.14 -7.06 -17.05
CA GLU A 6 -12.28 -5.95 -18.02
C GLU A 6 -12.56 -4.61 -17.33
N ALA A 7 -13.33 -4.60 -16.24
CA ALA A 7 -13.56 -3.39 -15.44
C ALA A 7 -12.27 -2.83 -14.80
N MET A 8 -11.30 -3.70 -14.47
CA MET A 8 -9.98 -3.28 -13.99
C MET A 8 -9.05 -2.72 -15.08
N GLN A 9 -9.35 -2.93 -16.36
CA GLN A 9 -8.59 -2.35 -17.48
C GLN A 9 -9.01 -0.92 -17.83
N GLY A 10 -10.16 -0.46 -17.33
CA GLY A 10 -10.66 0.91 -17.51
C GLY A 10 -10.66 1.79 -16.25
N ALA A 11 -10.24 1.25 -15.10
CA ALA A 11 -10.16 2.01 -13.85
C ALA A 11 -9.00 3.01 -13.91
N LYS A 12 -9.20 4.25 -13.45
CA LYS A 12 -8.11 5.23 -13.40
C LYS A 12 -7.04 4.72 -12.43
N ALA A 13 -5.78 5.08 -12.69
CA ALA A 13 -4.68 4.74 -11.79
C ALA A 13 -4.93 5.20 -10.34
N VAL A 14 -5.61 6.34 -10.18
CA VAL A 14 -6.10 6.86 -8.90
C VAL A 14 -7.03 5.87 -8.20
N ASP A 15 -8.05 5.37 -8.89
CA ASP A 15 -9.05 4.46 -8.32
C ASP A 15 -8.38 3.16 -7.83
N THR A 16 -7.37 2.69 -8.57
CA THR A 16 -6.59 1.49 -8.21
C THR A 16 -5.77 1.72 -6.94
N LEU A 17 -5.12 2.88 -6.80
CA LEU A 17 -4.38 3.23 -5.59
C LEU A 17 -5.31 3.41 -4.39
N GLN A 18 -6.46 4.06 -4.57
CA GLN A 18 -7.47 4.23 -3.53
C GLN A 18 -8.02 2.88 -3.06
N ALA A 19 -8.41 2.00 -3.99
CA ALA A 19 -8.88 0.66 -3.65
C ALA A 19 -7.82 -0.16 -2.90
N SER A 20 -6.55 -0.03 -3.29
CA SER A 20 -5.42 -0.69 -2.60
C SER A 20 -5.26 -0.17 -1.16
N ALA A 21 -5.38 1.14 -0.95
CA ALA A 21 -5.31 1.74 0.38
C ALA A 21 -6.48 1.28 1.27
N VAL A 22 -7.71 1.25 0.73
CA VAL A 22 -8.90 0.76 1.45
C VAL A 22 -8.71 -0.70 1.85
N ALA A 23 -8.29 -1.57 0.92
CA ALA A 23 -8.04 -2.98 1.20
C ALA A 23 -6.97 -3.17 2.30
N PHE A 24 -5.91 -2.36 2.28
CA PHE A 24 -4.89 -2.37 3.32
C PHE A 24 -5.46 -2.01 4.69
N PHE A 25 -6.22 -0.92 4.81
CA PHE A 25 -6.77 -0.49 6.11
C PHE A 25 -7.89 -1.42 6.61
N GLN A 26 -8.64 -2.06 5.72
CA GLN A 26 -9.58 -3.12 6.09
C GLN A 26 -8.84 -4.34 6.65
N PHE A 27 -7.79 -4.80 5.97
CA PHE A 27 -6.93 -5.86 6.48
C PHE A 27 -6.33 -5.48 7.83
N TYR A 28 -5.81 -4.26 7.97
CA TYR A 28 -5.24 -3.78 9.22
C TYR A 28 -6.28 -3.77 10.36
N SER A 29 -7.47 -3.22 10.13
CA SER A 29 -8.51 -3.15 11.17
C SER A 29 -8.87 -4.53 11.75
N THR A 30 -8.87 -5.56 10.90
CA THR A 30 -9.23 -6.94 11.26
C THR A 30 -8.05 -7.77 11.77
N ASN A 31 -6.82 -7.42 11.39
CA ASN A 31 -5.60 -8.20 11.66
C ASN A 31 -4.47 -7.39 12.31
N HIS A 32 -4.77 -6.28 12.98
CA HIS A 32 -3.76 -5.33 13.47
C HIS A 32 -2.69 -5.99 14.35
N ALA A 33 -3.06 -6.91 15.26
CA ALA A 33 -2.09 -7.61 16.10
C ALA A 33 -1.09 -8.46 15.29
N TYR A 34 -1.56 -9.11 14.23
CA TYR A 34 -0.70 -9.90 13.32
C TYR A 34 0.18 -8.97 12.47
N PHE A 35 -0.39 -7.88 11.97
CA PHE A 35 0.36 -6.89 11.21
C PHE A 35 1.46 -6.23 12.05
N ASP A 36 1.18 -5.87 13.30
CA ASP A 36 2.14 -5.28 14.22
C ASP A 36 3.30 -6.24 14.51
N LEU A 37 3.01 -7.53 14.67
CA LEU A 37 4.04 -8.56 14.79
C LEU A 37 4.92 -8.61 13.55
N LEU A 38 4.31 -8.61 12.36
CA LEU A 38 5.04 -8.62 11.09
C LEU A 38 5.90 -7.37 10.86
N VAL A 39 5.44 -6.20 11.29
CA VAL A 39 6.17 -4.93 11.07
C VAL A 39 7.26 -4.73 12.12
N THR A 40 6.95 -4.95 13.40
CA THR A 40 7.87 -4.64 14.51
C THR A 40 8.86 -5.75 14.81
N LYS A 41 8.47 -7.01 14.57
CA LYS A 41 9.29 -8.20 14.86
C LYS A 41 9.84 -8.87 13.62
N ARG A 42 9.74 -8.25 12.43
CA ARG A 42 10.22 -8.82 11.17
C ARG A 42 11.63 -9.40 11.28
N ALA A 43 12.58 -8.63 11.80
CA ALA A 43 13.97 -9.06 11.87
C ALA A 43 14.18 -10.23 12.84
N GLU A 44 13.47 -10.24 13.97
CA GLU A 44 13.48 -11.35 14.93
C GLU A 44 12.83 -12.59 14.33
N LEU A 45 11.63 -12.46 13.74
CA LEU A 45 10.92 -13.53 13.06
C LEU A 45 11.74 -14.16 11.93
N VAL A 46 12.34 -13.34 11.07
CA VAL A 46 13.19 -13.80 9.95
C VAL A 46 14.45 -14.51 10.45
N ARG A 47 15.06 -14.02 11.53
CA ARG A 47 16.26 -14.63 12.13
C ARG A 47 15.95 -15.95 12.83
N GLU A 48 14.79 -16.04 13.47
CA GLU A 48 14.35 -17.22 14.22
C GLU A 48 13.65 -18.26 13.34
N SER A 49 13.36 -17.88 12.10
CA SER A 49 12.83 -18.76 11.05
C SER A 49 13.95 -19.39 10.22
N GLY A 50 13.70 -20.56 9.63
CA GLY A 50 14.63 -21.21 8.71
C GLY A 50 14.90 -20.38 7.45
N VAL A 51 15.99 -20.69 6.74
CA VAL A 51 16.45 -19.95 5.54
C VAL A 51 15.36 -19.81 4.47
N ASP A 52 14.51 -20.83 4.31
CA ASP A 52 13.41 -20.85 3.32
C ASP A 52 12.36 -19.76 3.58
N ILE A 53 12.10 -19.44 4.86
CA ILE A 53 11.11 -18.44 5.26
C ILE A 53 11.55 -17.02 4.91
N VAL A 54 12.87 -16.76 4.88
CA VAL A 54 13.40 -15.43 4.49
C VAL A 54 13.06 -15.12 3.04
N GLN A 55 13.25 -16.10 2.16
CA GLN A 55 12.96 -15.96 0.74
C GLN A 55 11.45 -15.77 0.50
N ASP A 56 10.62 -16.57 1.16
CA ASP A 56 9.16 -16.43 1.11
C ASP A 56 8.70 -15.03 1.57
N PHE A 57 9.32 -14.49 2.62
CA PHE A 57 9.02 -13.14 3.10
C PHE A 57 9.40 -12.05 2.11
N GLU A 58 10.55 -12.19 1.43
CA GLU A 58 10.95 -11.24 0.40
C GLU A 58 10.05 -11.31 -0.82
N GLU A 59 9.67 -12.51 -1.26
CA GLU A 59 8.76 -12.73 -2.37
C GLU A 59 7.37 -12.17 -2.06
N ALA A 60 6.83 -12.42 -0.86
CA ALA A 60 5.58 -11.82 -0.40
C ALA A 60 5.67 -10.29 -0.33
N GLY A 61 6.79 -9.74 0.14
CA GLY A 61 7.06 -8.30 0.17
C GLY A 61 7.07 -7.68 -1.22
N ARG A 62 7.72 -8.32 -2.20
CA ARG A 62 7.71 -7.91 -3.61
C ARG A 62 6.29 -7.99 -4.21
N GLY A 63 5.53 -9.02 -3.85
CA GLY A 63 4.13 -9.20 -4.25
C GLY A 63 3.22 -8.05 -3.83
N ALA A 64 3.49 -7.40 -2.70
CA ALA A 64 2.73 -6.23 -2.24
C ALA A 64 3.13 -4.91 -2.94
N VAL A 65 4.39 -4.77 -3.37
CA VAL A 65 4.93 -3.53 -3.96
C VAL A 65 4.65 -3.45 -5.46
N GLY A 66 4.76 -4.57 -6.18
CA GLY A 66 4.61 -4.63 -7.64
C GLY A 66 3.29 -4.05 -8.18
N PRO A 67 2.11 -4.38 -7.61
CA PRO A 67 0.84 -3.82 -8.05
C PRO A 67 0.75 -2.30 -7.89
N ILE A 68 1.32 -1.75 -6.81
CA ILE A 68 1.33 -0.29 -6.54
C ILE A 68 2.22 0.42 -7.56
N ALA A 69 3.41 -0.14 -7.82
CA ALA A 69 4.34 0.40 -8.82
C ALA A 69 3.71 0.39 -10.23
N LYS A 70 3.00 -0.69 -10.59
CA LYS A 70 2.27 -0.79 -11.86
C LYS A 70 1.17 0.26 -11.98
N ALA A 71 0.37 0.46 -10.93
CA ALA A 71 -0.66 1.50 -10.91
C ALA A 71 -0.05 2.90 -11.06
N TYR A 72 1.10 3.16 -10.40
CA TYR A 72 1.79 4.44 -10.54
C TYR A 72 2.36 4.68 -11.95
N SER A 73 2.95 3.65 -12.58
CA SER A 73 3.40 3.73 -13.98
C SER A 73 2.25 4.06 -14.93
N ALA A 74 1.11 3.40 -14.77
CA ALA A 74 -0.08 3.66 -15.58
C ALA A 74 -0.57 5.12 -15.44
N GLY A 75 -0.52 5.69 -14.23
CA GLY A 75 -0.87 7.09 -14.01
C GLY A 75 0.13 8.08 -14.59
N ILE A 76 1.42 7.72 -14.68
CA ILE A 76 2.41 8.53 -15.42
C ILE A 76 2.12 8.50 -16.92
N GLU A 77 1.80 7.32 -17.46
CA GLU A 77 1.53 7.11 -18.89
C GLU A 77 0.25 7.84 -19.33
N SER A 78 -0.78 7.89 -18.48
CA SER A 78 -2.01 8.66 -18.73
C SER A 78 -1.85 10.17 -18.56
N GLY A 79 -0.74 10.62 -17.95
CA GLY A 79 -0.49 12.04 -17.63
C GLY A 79 -1.17 12.51 -16.34
N ASP A 80 -1.82 11.61 -15.59
CA ASP A 80 -2.49 11.93 -14.34
C ASP A 80 -1.50 12.13 -13.18
N PHE A 81 -0.36 11.43 -13.21
CA PHE A 81 0.65 11.46 -12.16
C PHE A 81 1.95 12.13 -12.58
N ARG A 82 2.60 12.77 -11.59
CA ARG A 82 3.94 13.32 -11.70
C ARG A 82 4.93 12.20 -12.05
N ARG A 83 5.86 12.50 -12.97
CA ARG A 83 6.95 11.59 -13.34
C ARG A 83 7.92 11.39 -12.18
N ARG A 84 7.84 10.23 -11.54
CA ARG A 84 8.77 9.72 -10.53
C ARG A 84 9.08 8.25 -10.80
N ASP A 85 10.09 7.72 -10.13
CA ASP A 85 10.40 6.28 -10.16
C ASP A 85 9.23 5.49 -9.53
N PRO A 86 8.55 4.59 -10.27
CA PRO A 86 7.36 3.91 -9.76
C PRO A 86 7.63 2.98 -8.58
N GLU A 87 8.78 2.30 -8.55
CA GLU A 87 9.12 1.39 -7.46
C GLU A 87 9.40 2.16 -6.18
N LYS A 88 10.21 3.22 -6.25
CA LYS A 88 10.45 4.12 -5.12
C LYS A 88 9.14 4.71 -4.60
N MET A 89 8.25 5.09 -5.51
CA MET A 89 6.96 5.65 -5.10
C MET A 89 6.08 4.60 -4.43
N ALA A 90 6.07 3.36 -4.92
CA ALA A 90 5.36 2.27 -4.26
C ALA A 90 5.89 2.01 -2.83
N PHE A 91 7.22 2.05 -2.62
CA PHE A 91 7.79 1.94 -1.28
C PHE A 91 7.39 3.09 -0.36
N VAL A 92 7.39 4.33 -0.85
CA VAL A 92 6.99 5.49 -0.03
C VAL A 92 5.49 5.44 0.30
N LEU A 93 4.62 5.11 -0.66
CA LEU A 93 3.19 4.95 -0.42
C LEU A 93 2.91 3.87 0.62
N ARG A 94 3.63 2.74 0.53
CA ARG A 94 3.55 1.67 1.54
C ARG A 94 4.04 2.14 2.91
N ALA A 95 5.14 2.89 2.98
CA ALA A 95 5.66 3.41 4.25
C ALA A 95 4.68 4.38 4.92
N VAL A 96 4.03 5.25 4.15
CA VAL A 96 2.97 6.14 4.64
C VAL A 96 1.81 5.33 5.22
N ALA A 97 1.33 4.32 4.49
CA ALA A 97 0.24 3.46 4.95
C ALA A 97 0.59 2.71 6.26
N ILE A 98 1.82 2.22 6.40
CA ILE A 98 2.32 1.58 7.64
C ILE A 98 2.37 2.61 8.79
N GLY A 99 2.90 3.81 8.56
CA GLY A 99 2.95 4.86 9.58
C GLY A 99 1.55 5.25 10.08
N MET A 100 0.57 5.28 9.18
CA MET A 100 -0.83 5.50 9.54
C MET A 100 -1.41 4.39 10.41
N ALA A 101 -1.15 3.13 10.06
CA ALA A 101 -1.57 1.99 10.86
C ALA A 101 -1.07 2.11 12.31
N VAL A 102 0.20 2.50 12.50
CA VAL A 102 0.77 2.78 13.83
C VAL A 102 0.05 3.94 14.53
N GLY A 103 -0.28 5.02 13.81
CA GLY A 103 -1.04 6.15 14.37
C GLY A 103 -2.44 5.76 14.86
N PHE A 104 -3.14 4.88 14.15
CA PHE A 104 -4.43 4.34 14.60
C PHE A 104 -4.28 3.47 15.86
N ARG A 105 -3.25 2.61 15.90
CA ARG A 105 -2.95 1.77 17.06
C ARG A 105 -2.73 2.58 18.34
N GLU A 106 -2.01 3.68 18.22
CA GLU A 106 -1.66 4.53 19.35
C GLU A 106 -2.83 5.44 19.78
N GLY A 107 -3.97 5.39 19.07
CA GLY A 107 -5.13 6.25 19.31
C GLY A 107 -4.93 7.70 18.87
N ASN A 108 -3.84 7.98 18.16
CA ASN A 108 -3.51 9.31 17.62
C ASN A 108 -4.32 9.63 16.36
N LEU A 109 -4.80 8.61 15.65
CA LEU A 109 -5.66 8.72 14.47
C LEU A 109 -6.97 7.95 14.69
N LYS A 110 -8.04 8.35 13.99
CA LYS A 110 -9.38 7.78 14.06
C LYS A 110 -9.88 7.32 12.68
N PHE A 111 -10.35 6.08 12.62
CA PHE A 111 -10.98 5.52 11.42
C PHE A 111 -12.49 5.82 11.43
N PRO A 112 -13.11 6.19 10.29
CA PRO A 112 -12.51 6.42 8.96
C PRO A 112 -12.01 7.86 8.73
N ASP A 113 -12.31 8.79 9.64
CA ASP A 113 -12.19 10.24 9.42
C ASP A 113 -10.79 10.69 8.97
N ASP A 114 -9.73 10.17 9.59
CA ASP A 114 -8.36 10.58 9.26
C ASP A 114 -7.83 9.93 7.97
N VAL A 115 -8.45 8.85 7.49
CA VAL A 115 -8.07 8.21 6.22
C VAL A 115 -8.38 9.13 5.04
N ALA A 116 -9.46 9.90 5.11
CA ALA A 116 -9.85 10.83 4.04
C ALA A 116 -8.84 11.97 3.89
N LEU A 117 -8.44 12.61 5.00
CA LEU A 117 -7.44 13.68 5.02
C LEU A 117 -6.10 13.25 4.41
N LEU A 118 -5.72 12.00 4.64
CA LEU A 118 -4.45 11.44 4.16
C LEU A 118 -4.53 10.99 2.70
N THR A 119 -5.70 10.51 2.26
CA THR A 119 -5.96 10.26 0.84
C THR A 119 -5.75 11.55 0.04
N ASP A 120 -6.30 12.67 0.51
CA ASP A 120 -6.13 13.97 -0.14
C ASP A 120 -4.68 14.44 -0.14
N LEU A 121 -3.94 14.26 0.96
CA LEU A 121 -2.53 14.63 1.06
C LEU A 121 -1.65 13.84 0.09
N VAL A 122 -1.88 12.52 -0.02
CA VAL A 122 -1.15 11.66 -0.95
C VAL A 122 -1.49 12.00 -2.39
N LEU A 123 -2.78 12.17 -2.72
CA LEU A 123 -3.24 12.49 -4.07
C LEU A 123 -2.70 13.84 -4.54
N ASN A 124 -2.71 14.89 -3.71
CA ASN A 124 -2.11 16.18 -4.05
C ASN A 124 -0.59 16.09 -4.29
N GLY A 125 0.09 15.15 -3.63
CA GLY A 125 1.52 14.91 -3.81
C GLY A 125 1.87 14.24 -5.14
N ILE A 126 0.96 13.40 -5.67
CA ILE A 126 1.20 12.59 -6.87
C ILE A 126 0.52 13.11 -8.13
N ILE A 127 -0.61 13.82 -8.03
CA ILE A 127 -1.34 14.33 -9.18
C ILE A 127 -0.55 15.46 -9.85
N GLN A 128 -0.56 15.45 -11.18
CA GLN A 128 -0.02 16.51 -12.00
C GLN A 128 -1.04 17.66 -12.08
N SER A 129 -0.66 18.83 -11.57
CA SER A 129 -1.47 20.07 -11.55
C SER A 129 -1.62 20.69 -12.93
#